data_AF-A0A397SXK1-F1
#
_entry.id   AF-A0A397SXK1-F1
#
_cell.length_a   1.000
_cell.length_b   1.000
_cell.length_c   1.000
_cell.angle_alpha   90.00
_cell.angle_beta   90.00
_cell.angle_gamma   90.00
#
_symmetry.space_group_name_H-M   'P 1'
#
loop_
_entity.id
_entity.type
_entity.pdbx_description
1 polymer ?
#
loop_
_entity_poly.entity_id
_entity_poly.type
_entity_poly.pdbx_seq_one_letter_code
_entity_poly.pdbx_strand_id
1 'polypeptide(L)'
;MCIVKCFGVTQDPITRNYALVLQYIENGDLRSYLKRTANFITWGQRMNKIYDVCLALNNIHKHGLIHKDLHPGNIFVGSTFTYIGDFGFCRPANEILSKLTEKNIYGVMPYMAPEVLNGNPHTLASDVYSLGIIINEIITVIPPFNNQPHDVLLALHICRDKRPKIREETPDFLKELIKKCWDANPENRPTSEEILYTFSYHSTLNTYENMPLRRLSSYDFNETIKIQSDELSERHPQSFYTSRFLDLQNLPELVNLYFQKNLSGLMRVFSIQRNLLGGL
;
A
#
# COMPACT_ATOMS: atom_id res chain seq x y z
N MET A 1 1.36 -19.40 -6.06
CA MET A 1 1.09 -19.71 -4.64
C MET A 1 0.57 -18.43 -3.97
N CYS A 2 -0.19 -18.49 -2.87
CA CYS A 2 -0.71 -17.31 -2.16
C CYS A 2 -1.64 -16.39 -3.00
N ILE A 3 -2.36 -16.96 -3.96
CA ILE A 3 -3.41 -16.29 -4.74
C ILE A 3 -4.73 -17.01 -4.48
N VAL A 4 -5.81 -16.26 -4.25
CA VAL A 4 -7.16 -16.84 -4.09
C VAL A 4 -7.52 -17.59 -5.38
N LYS A 5 -7.84 -18.89 -5.25
CA LYS A 5 -8.20 -19.70 -6.42
C LYS A 5 -9.59 -19.33 -6.92
N CYS A 6 -9.73 -19.19 -8.23
CA CYS A 6 -11.02 -19.19 -8.91
C CYS A 6 -11.29 -20.60 -9.44
N PHE A 7 -12.39 -21.21 -9.00
CA PHE A 7 -12.83 -22.53 -9.45
C PHE A 7 -13.69 -22.48 -10.71
N GLY A 8 -14.26 -21.31 -11.03
CA GLY A 8 -15.03 -21.10 -12.24
C GLY A 8 -16.12 -20.04 -12.07
N VAL A 9 -17.06 -20.05 -13.01
CA VAL A 9 -18.24 -19.18 -13.05
C VAL A 9 -19.48 -20.05 -12.87
N THR A 10 -20.45 -19.56 -12.13
CA THR A 10 -21.78 -20.15 -12.00
C THR A 10 -22.86 -19.11 -12.34
N GLN A 11 -24.10 -19.54 -12.46
CA GLN A 11 -25.25 -18.66 -12.68
C GLN A 11 -26.35 -19.01 -11.69
N ASP A 12 -26.89 -18.01 -10.99
CA ASP A 12 -28.06 -18.18 -10.14
C ASP A 12 -29.28 -18.51 -11.02
N PRO A 13 -29.95 -19.67 -10.81
CA PRO A 13 -31.10 -20.06 -11.63
C PRO A 13 -32.31 -19.11 -11.51
N ILE A 14 -32.42 -18.34 -10.40
CA ILE A 14 -33.53 -17.43 -10.15
C ILE A 14 -33.23 -16.05 -10.75
N THR A 15 -32.15 -15.41 -10.31
CA THR A 15 -31.83 -14.04 -10.75
C THR A 15 -31.17 -13.98 -12.12
N ARG A 16 -30.67 -15.11 -12.64
CA ARG A 16 -29.84 -15.22 -13.86
C ARG A 16 -28.52 -14.45 -13.78
N ASN A 17 -28.14 -13.95 -12.61
CA ASN A 17 -26.87 -13.29 -12.39
C ASN A 17 -25.73 -14.31 -12.41
N TYR A 18 -24.62 -13.93 -13.06
CA TYR A 18 -23.38 -14.69 -13.00
C TYR A 18 -22.66 -14.43 -11.68
N ALA A 19 -22.01 -15.46 -11.14
CA ALA A 19 -21.19 -15.37 -9.95
C ALA A 19 -19.86 -16.11 -10.14
N LEU A 20 -18.80 -15.62 -9.50
CA LEU A 20 -17.53 -16.31 -9.44
C LEU A 20 -17.53 -17.29 -8.25
N VAL A 21 -17.04 -18.50 -8.49
CA VAL A 21 -16.83 -19.49 -7.43
C VAL A 21 -15.37 -19.41 -7.01
N LEU A 22 -15.12 -18.81 -5.84
CA LEU A 22 -13.78 -18.55 -5.32
C LEU A 22 -13.46 -19.44 -4.12
N GLN A 23 -12.17 -19.64 -3.86
CA GLN A 23 -11.68 -20.26 -2.64
C GLN A 23 -12.16 -19.48 -1.42
N TYR A 24 -12.82 -20.17 -0.49
CA TYR A 24 -13.16 -19.62 0.81
C TYR A 24 -11.90 -19.54 1.69
N ILE A 25 -11.70 -18.39 2.35
CA ILE A 25 -10.58 -18.13 3.24
C ILE A 25 -11.13 -17.75 4.62
N GLU A 26 -10.82 -18.58 5.61
CA GLU A 26 -11.55 -18.70 6.87
C GLU A 26 -11.43 -17.51 7.82
N ASN A 27 -10.33 -16.74 7.79
CA ASN A 27 -10.17 -15.58 8.68
C ASN A 27 -10.54 -14.24 8.02
N GLY A 28 -11.15 -14.27 6.83
CA GLY A 28 -11.58 -13.07 6.11
C GLY A 28 -10.43 -12.21 5.63
N ASP A 29 -10.70 -10.92 5.42
CA ASP A 29 -9.73 -9.96 4.90
C ASP A 29 -8.69 -9.52 5.97
N LEU A 30 -7.52 -9.08 5.49
CA LEU A 30 -6.38 -8.69 6.30
C LEU A 30 -6.71 -7.48 7.19
N ARG A 31 -7.50 -6.52 6.71
CA ARG A 31 -7.89 -5.36 7.54
C ARG A 31 -8.68 -5.82 8.76
N SER A 32 -9.72 -6.62 8.55
CA SER A 32 -10.55 -7.17 9.61
C SER A 32 -9.74 -8.07 10.54
N TYR A 33 -8.84 -8.88 9.98
CA TYR A 33 -7.93 -9.72 10.75
C TYR A 33 -7.04 -8.89 11.68
N LEU A 34 -6.33 -7.88 11.17
CA LEU A 34 -5.43 -7.04 11.96
C LEU A 34 -6.19 -6.31 13.07
N LYS A 35 -7.40 -5.80 12.78
CA LYS A 35 -8.24 -5.16 13.80
C LYS A 35 -8.59 -6.11 14.95
N ARG A 36 -9.01 -7.36 14.64
CA ARG A 36 -9.40 -8.34 15.66
C ARG A 36 -8.21 -8.88 16.46
N THR A 37 -7.04 -8.92 15.84
CA THR A 37 -5.83 -9.54 16.41
C THR A 37 -4.79 -8.53 16.89
N ALA A 38 -5.09 -7.22 16.85
CA ALA A 38 -4.15 -6.15 17.20
C ALA A 38 -3.38 -6.44 18.50
N ASN A 39 -4.10 -6.90 19.53
CA ASN A 39 -3.54 -7.17 20.86
C ASN A 39 -2.79 -8.49 21.02
N PHE A 40 -2.81 -9.37 20.01
CA PHE A 40 -2.34 -10.75 20.13
C PHE A 40 -1.44 -11.20 18.97
N ILE A 41 -1.45 -10.47 17.85
CA ILE A 41 -0.66 -10.83 16.68
C ILE A 41 0.82 -10.67 17.00
N THR A 42 1.54 -11.78 16.93
CA THR A 42 2.98 -11.78 17.21
C THR A 42 3.75 -11.18 16.04
N TRP A 43 4.96 -10.72 16.31
CA TRP A 43 5.84 -10.23 15.25
C TRP A 43 6.12 -11.31 14.19
N GLY A 44 6.33 -12.57 14.60
CA GLY A 44 6.49 -13.69 13.67
C GLY A 44 5.30 -13.83 12.71
N GLN A 45 4.08 -13.74 13.23
CA GLN A 45 2.88 -13.78 12.41
C GLN A 45 2.79 -12.58 11.45
N ARG A 46 3.18 -11.37 11.88
CA ARG A 46 3.27 -10.20 10.99
C ARG A 46 4.23 -10.46 9.82
N MET A 47 5.41 -10.99 10.11
CA MET A 47 6.42 -11.27 9.09
C MET A 47 6.02 -12.38 8.12
N ASN A 48 5.37 -13.44 8.60
CA ASN A 48 4.83 -14.48 7.73
C ASN A 48 3.82 -13.89 6.73
N LYS A 49 2.91 -13.02 7.20
CA LYS A 49 1.91 -12.36 6.35
C LYS A 49 2.56 -11.44 5.32
N ILE A 50 3.54 -10.64 5.73
CA ILE A 50 4.30 -9.77 4.82
C ILE A 50 4.96 -10.62 3.72
N TYR A 51 5.65 -11.69 4.10
CA TYR A 51 6.32 -12.59 3.16
C TYR A 51 5.34 -13.18 2.16
N ASP A 52 4.20 -13.70 2.62
CA ASP A 52 3.16 -14.28 1.76
C ASP A 52 2.61 -13.27 0.75
N VAL A 53 2.37 -12.02 1.17
CA VAL A 53 1.88 -10.95 0.30
C VAL A 53 2.96 -10.55 -0.72
N CYS A 54 4.23 -10.43 -0.32
CA CYS A 54 5.34 -10.17 -1.25
C CYS A 54 5.46 -11.29 -2.29
N LEU A 55 5.35 -12.55 -1.86
CA LEU A 55 5.39 -13.71 -2.74
C LEU A 55 4.21 -13.73 -3.71
N ALA A 56 3.00 -13.43 -3.23
CA ALA A 56 1.80 -13.33 -4.06
C ALA A 56 1.95 -12.22 -5.11
N LEU A 57 2.40 -11.02 -4.72
CA LEU A 57 2.58 -9.91 -5.65
C LEU A 57 3.65 -10.21 -6.70
N ASN A 58 4.77 -10.78 -6.30
CA ASN A 58 5.81 -11.21 -7.24
C ASN A 58 5.27 -12.23 -8.25
N ASN A 59 4.41 -13.17 -7.82
CA ASN A 59 3.76 -14.09 -8.76
C ASN A 59 2.87 -13.36 -9.77
N ILE A 60 2.08 -12.35 -9.34
CA ILE A 60 1.24 -11.54 -10.23
C ILE A 60 2.13 -10.80 -11.25
N HIS A 61 3.15 -10.10 -10.78
CA HIS A 61 4.04 -9.28 -11.60
C HIS A 61 4.87 -10.11 -12.59
N LYS A 62 5.33 -11.31 -12.20
CA LYS A 62 6.03 -12.23 -13.11
C LYS A 62 5.18 -12.71 -14.29
N HIS A 63 3.86 -12.68 -14.15
CA HIS A 63 2.93 -12.95 -15.26
C HIS A 63 2.58 -11.67 -16.05
N GLY A 64 3.27 -10.56 -15.80
CA GLY A 64 3.03 -9.29 -16.47
C GLY A 64 1.68 -8.68 -16.13
N LEU A 65 1.14 -8.92 -14.94
CA LEU A 65 -0.16 -8.41 -14.50
C LEU A 65 0.01 -7.29 -13.45
N ILE A 66 -0.87 -6.30 -13.50
CA ILE A 66 -1.01 -5.23 -12.51
C ILE A 66 -2.31 -5.44 -11.76
N HIS A 67 -2.27 -5.46 -10.42
CA HIS A 67 -3.46 -5.68 -9.59
C HIS A 67 -4.40 -4.47 -9.57
N LYS A 68 -3.84 -3.24 -9.53
CA LYS A 68 -4.52 -1.93 -9.56
C LYS A 68 -5.32 -1.56 -8.32
N ASP A 69 -5.89 -2.51 -7.59
CA ASP A 69 -6.63 -2.25 -6.34
C ASP A 69 -6.07 -3.04 -5.15
N LEU A 70 -4.75 -2.99 -4.96
CA LEU A 70 -4.08 -3.73 -3.90
C LEU A 70 -4.23 -3.00 -2.55
N HIS A 71 -5.04 -3.55 -1.65
CA HIS A 71 -5.21 -3.04 -0.28
C HIS A 71 -5.58 -4.20 0.66
N PRO A 72 -5.54 -4.02 2.00
CA PRO A 72 -5.79 -5.10 2.95
C PRO A 72 -7.21 -5.70 2.91
N GLY A 73 -8.16 -5.06 2.22
CA GLY A 73 -9.50 -5.60 1.99
C GLY A 73 -9.54 -6.65 0.87
N ASN A 74 -8.55 -6.60 -0.05
CA ASN A 74 -8.36 -7.56 -1.13
C ASN A 74 -7.26 -8.59 -0.82
N ILE A 75 -6.82 -8.64 0.44
CA ILE A 75 -5.88 -9.63 0.96
C ILE A 75 -6.60 -10.46 1.99
N PHE A 76 -6.54 -11.78 1.90
CA PHE A 76 -7.29 -12.71 2.73
C PHE A 76 -6.36 -13.58 3.57
N VAL A 77 -6.76 -13.89 4.80
CA VAL A 77 -5.93 -14.62 5.77
C VAL A 77 -6.48 -16.03 5.98
N GLY A 78 -5.75 -17.05 5.51
CA GLY A 78 -6.04 -18.45 5.83
C GLY A 78 -5.38 -18.89 7.14
N SER A 79 -5.53 -20.17 7.47
CA SER A 79 -4.87 -20.82 8.61
C SER A 79 -3.35 -20.86 8.46
N THR A 80 -2.86 -21.13 7.25
CA THR A 80 -1.43 -21.28 6.98
C THR A 80 -0.83 -20.06 6.28
N PHE A 81 -1.53 -19.52 5.28
CA PHE A 81 -0.98 -18.49 4.38
C PHE A 81 -1.90 -17.29 4.26
N THR A 82 -1.33 -16.20 3.75
CA THR A 82 -2.05 -15.00 3.31
C THR A 82 -2.16 -14.99 1.79
N TYR A 83 -3.30 -14.54 1.25
CA TYR A 83 -3.63 -14.64 -0.17
C TYR A 83 -4.02 -13.28 -0.73
N ILE A 84 -3.52 -12.91 -1.91
CA ILE A 84 -4.09 -11.80 -2.68
C ILE A 84 -5.30 -12.32 -3.48
N GLY A 85 -6.40 -11.57 -3.44
CA GLY A 85 -7.63 -11.86 -4.17
C GLY A 85 -8.22 -10.59 -4.78
N ASP A 86 -9.43 -10.71 -5.32
CA ASP A 86 -10.12 -9.66 -6.09
C ASP A 86 -9.33 -9.08 -7.26
N PHE A 87 -9.36 -9.81 -8.38
CA PHE A 87 -8.71 -9.45 -9.63
C PHE A 87 -9.64 -8.66 -10.57
N GLY A 88 -10.74 -8.09 -10.08
CA GLY A 88 -11.73 -7.39 -10.92
C GLY A 88 -11.16 -6.21 -11.72
N PHE A 89 -10.12 -5.56 -11.19
CA PHE A 89 -9.40 -4.47 -11.86
C PHE A 89 -8.08 -4.90 -12.49
N CYS A 90 -7.69 -6.17 -12.37
CA CYS A 90 -6.39 -6.66 -12.82
C CYS A 90 -6.26 -6.57 -14.35
N ARG A 91 -5.10 -6.13 -14.85
CA ARG A 91 -4.83 -5.94 -16.29
C ARG A 91 -3.39 -6.31 -16.66
N PRO A 92 -3.12 -6.74 -17.91
CA PRO A 92 -1.76 -6.87 -18.42
C PRO A 92 -1.00 -5.54 -18.40
N ALA A 93 0.26 -5.58 -18.01
CA ALA A 93 1.14 -4.41 -17.90
C ALA A 93 1.51 -3.79 -19.27
N ASN A 94 1.40 -4.58 -20.35
CA ASN A 94 1.66 -4.14 -21.71
C ASN A 94 0.38 -3.71 -22.47
N GLU A 95 -0.78 -3.71 -21.81
CA GLU A 95 -2.01 -3.24 -22.44
C GLU A 95 -1.89 -1.72 -22.69
N ILE A 96 -2.03 -1.32 -23.96
CA ILE A 96 -1.97 0.10 -24.34
C ILE A 96 -3.24 0.78 -23.80
N LEU A 97 -3.12 1.38 -22.63
CA LEU A 97 -4.15 2.25 -22.08
C LEU A 97 -4.18 3.52 -22.91
N SER A 98 -5.28 3.74 -23.64
CA SER A 98 -5.54 5.07 -24.18
C SER A 98 -5.63 6.03 -22.98
N LYS A 99 -4.96 7.20 -23.04
CA LYS A 99 -5.08 8.23 -21.98
C LYS A 99 -6.52 8.63 -21.65
N LEU A 100 -7.47 8.31 -22.54
CA LEU A 100 -8.89 8.62 -22.40
C LEU A 100 -9.65 7.63 -21.49
N THR A 101 -9.16 6.41 -21.28
CA THR A 101 -9.91 5.35 -20.58
C THR A 101 -9.80 5.36 -19.06
N GLU A 102 -8.84 6.08 -18.45
CA GLU A 102 -8.68 6.15 -16.99
C GLU A 102 -9.01 7.53 -16.39
N LYS A 103 -9.95 8.28 -16.98
CA LYS A 103 -10.45 9.52 -16.35
C LYS A 103 -11.04 9.30 -14.96
N ASN A 104 -11.47 8.07 -14.66
CA ASN A 104 -12.11 7.73 -13.41
C ASN A 104 -11.15 6.92 -12.53
N ILE A 105 -10.61 7.57 -11.50
CA ILE A 105 -9.75 6.92 -10.52
C ILE A 105 -10.63 6.15 -9.53
N TYR A 106 -10.37 4.85 -9.39
CA TYR A 106 -11.03 3.97 -8.44
C TYR A 106 -9.99 3.31 -7.54
N GLY A 107 -10.32 3.16 -6.25
CA GLY A 107 -9.50 2.41 -5.30
C GLY A 107 -9.61 2.98 -3.89
N VAL A 108 -8.63 2.61 -3.05
CA VAL A 108 -8.54 3.05 -1.65
C VAL A 108 -7.40 4.06 -1.48
N MET A 109 -7.73 5.36 -1.50
CA MET A 109 -6.78 6.49 -1.57
C MET A 109 -5.48 6.34 -0.74
N PRO A 110 -5.50 5.94 0.55
CA PRO A 110 -4.26 5.75 1.32
C PRO A 110 -3.23 4.77 0.75
N TYR A 111 -3.64 3.84 -0.11
CA TYR A 111 -2.77 2.84 -0.74
C TYR A 111 -2.38 3.21 -2.17
N MET A 112 -3.01 4.24 -2.74
CA MET A 112 -2.80 4.59 -4.14
C MET A 112 -1.52 5.39 -4.31
N ALA A 113 -0.74 5.03 -5.32
CA ALA A 113 0.50 5.71 -5.64
C ALA A 113 0.27 7.17 -6.07
N PRO A 114 1.17 8.10 -5.75
CA PRO A 114 1.09 9.52 -6.13
C PRO A 114 0.80 9.75 -7.61
N GLU A 115 1.45 9.00 -8.51
CA GLU A 115 1.25 9.13 -9.94
C GLU A 115 -0.17 8.73 -10.36
N VAL A 116 -0.76 7.72 -9.72
CA VAL A 116 -2.12 7.27 -9.98
C VAL A 116 -3.12 8.31 -9.48
N LEU A 117 -2.91 8.87 -8.29
CA LEU A 117 -3.73 9.97 -7.77
C LEU A 117 -3.67 11.21 -8.67
N ASN A 118 -2.54 11.44 -9.33
CA ASN A 118 -2.36 12.48 -10.36
C ASN A 118 -2.95 12.11 -11.74
N GLY A 119 -3.69 11.01 -11.85
CA GLY A 119 -4.35 10.59 -13.08
C GLY A 119 -3.43 9.92 -14.11
N ASN A 120 -2.20 9.55 -13.72
CA ASN A 120 -1.40 8.67 -14.56
C ASN A 120 -1.88 7.22 -14.42
N PRO A 121 -1.61 6.37 -15.43
CA PRO A 121 -2.00 4.99 -15.36
C PRO A 121 -1.35 4.20 -14.24
N HIS A 122 -2.05 3.15 -13.79
CA HIS A 122 -1.45 2.15 -12.92
C HIS A 122 -0.30 1.42 -13.62
N THR A 123 0.70 1.06 -12.83
CA THR A 123 1.90 0.31 -13.25
C THR A 123 2.24 -0.78 -12.23
N LEU A 124 3.16 -1.69 -12.56
CA LEU A 124 3.73 -2.61 -11.58
C LEU A 124 4.30 -1.87 -10.36
N ALA A 125 4.94 -0.72 -10.59
CA ALA A 125 5.48 0.14 -9.53
C ALA A 125 4.38 0.77 -8.65
N SER A 126 3.16 0.97 -9.17
CA SER A 126 2.03 1.46 -8.37
C SER A 126 1.48 0.39 -7.41
N ASP A 127 1.52 -0.89 -7.79
CA ASP A 127 1.23 -1.99 -6.85
C ASP A 127 2.32 -2.09 -5.77
N VAL A 128 3.59 -1.85 -6.12
CA VAL A 128 4.70 -1.82 -5.15
C VAL A 128 4.52 -0.71 -4.12
N TYR A 129 4.06 0.48 -4.54
CA TYR A 129 3.69 1.53 -3.60
C TYR A 129 2.64 1.05 -2.60
N SER A 130 1.58 0.44 -3.11
CA SER A 130 0.50 -0.12 -2.30
C SER A 130 1.03 -1.16 -1.30
N LEU A 131 1.94 -2.03 -1.76
CA LEU A 131 2.62 -3.02 -0.91
C LEU A 131 3.41 -2.36 0.22
N GLY A 132 4.16 -1.28 -0.04
CA GLY A 132 4.89 -0.55 1.00
C GLY A 132 3.99 -0.03 2.13
N ILE A 133 2.83 0.51 1.75
CA ILE A 133 1.81 0.97 2.71
C ILE A 133 1.24 -0.20 3.51
N ILE A 134 0.95 -1.33 2.85
CA ILE A 134 0.41 -2.55 3.48
C ILE A 134 1.42 -3.16 4.47
N ILE A 135 2.70 -3.22 4.11
CA ILE A 135 3.76 -3.71 5.01
C ILE A 135 3.79 -2.86 6.29
N ASN A 136 3.75 -1.53 6.15
CA ASN A 136 3.72 -0.64 7.31
C ASN A 136 2.47 -0.89 8.17
N GLU A 137 1.29 -1.06 7.57
CA GLU A 137 0.07 -1.36 8.33
C GLU A 137 0.09 -2.73 9.03
N ILE A 138 0.68 -3.77 8.42
CA ILE A 138 0.83 -5.06 9.10
C ILE A 138 1.72 -4.91 10.35
N ILE A 139 2.78 -4.11 10.25
CA ILE A 139 3.71 -3.83 11.34
C ILE A 139 3.03 -3.03 12.45
N THR A 140 2.35 -1.94 12.09
CA THR A 140 1.78 -1.00 13.06
C THR A 140 0.41 -1.40 13.57
N VAL A 141 -0.31 -2.27 12.84
CA VAL A 141 -1.75 -2.58 12.95
C VAL A 141 -2.67 -1.36 12.82
N ILE A 142 -2.12 -0.21 12.40
CA ILE A 142 -2.82 1.07 12.29
C ILE A 142 -3.03 1.37 10.81
N PRO A 143 -4.29 1.54 10.36
CA PRO A 143 -4.57 1.96 9.00
C PRO A 143 -3.90 3.29 8.65
N PRO A 144 -3.34 3.44 7.45
CA PRO A 144 -2.70 4.68 7.01
C PRO A 144 -3.71 5.83 7.06
N PHE A 145 -3.28 6.97 7.61
CA PHE A 145 -4.05 8.22 7.65
C PHE A 145 -5.41 8.13 8.39
N ASN A 146 -5.55 7.22 9.36
CA ASN A 146 -6.80 6.97 10.11
C ASN A 146 -7.34 8.18 10.89
N ASN A 147 -6.51 9.15 11.21
CA ASN A 147 -6.84 10.31 12.05
C ASN A 147 -7.26 11.57 11.26
N GLN A 148 -7.49 11.48 9.95
CA GLN A 148 -7.86 12.62 9.11
C GLN A 148 -8.84 12.22 7.99
N PRO A 149 -9.52 13.20 7.36
CA PRO A 149 -10.37 12.93 6.19
C PRO A 149 -9.58 12.34 5.02
N HIS A 150 -10.19 11.41 4.28
CA HIS A 150 -9.68 10.95 2.98
C HIS A 150 -10.33 11.77 1.87
N ASP A 151 -9.87 13.01 1.73
CA ASP A 151 -10.38 13.99 0.78
C ASP A 151 -9.31 14.41 -0.24
N VAL A 152 -9.63 15.41 -1.07
CA VAL A 152 -8.70 15.97 -2.06
C VAL A 152 -7.43 16.52 -1.40
N LEU A 153 -7.52 17.06 -0.18
CA LEU A 153 -6.35 17.59 0.53
C LEU A 153 -5.40 16.47 0.93
N LEU A 154 -5.91 15.33 1.40
CA LEU A 154 -5.06 14.15 1.63
C LEU A 154 -4.37 13.69 0.35
N ALA A 155 -5.10 13.58 -0.77
CA ALA A 155 -4.52 13.21 -2.05
C ALA A 155 -3.39 14.17 -2.45
N LEU A 156 -3.59 15.49 -2.34
CA LEU A 156 -2.56 16.50 -2.58
C LEU A 156 -1.33 16.31 -1.69
N HIS A 157 -1.53 16.01 -0.42
CA HIS A 157 -0.43 15.78 0.51
C HIS A 157 0.34 14.51 0.17
N ILE A 158 -0.33 13.42 -0.23
CA ILE A 158 0.33 12.18 -0.68
C ILE A 158 1.19 12.45 -1.91
N CYS A 159 0.68 13.24 -2.86
CA CYS A 159 1.44 13.71 -4.03
C CYS A 159 2.61 14.65 -3.68
N ARG A 160 2.72 15.11 -2.43
CA ARG A 160 3.83 15.90 -1.87
C ARG A 160 4.55 15.18 -0.74
N ASP A 161 4.73 13.89 -0.91
CA ASP A 161 5.55 13.08 0.00
C ASP A 161 5.06 12.95 1.43
N LYS A 162 3.78 13.25 1.69
CA LYS A 162 3.15 12.77 2.91
C LYS A 162 3.09 11.24 2.87
N ARG A 163 3.64 10.60 3.89
CA ARG A 163 3.63 9.15 4.09
C ARG A 163 3.12 8.82 5.50
N PRO A 164 2.59 7.61 5.73
CA PRO A 164 2.33 7.13 7.07
C PRO A 164 3.60 7.14 7.93
N LYS A 165 3.44 7.31 9.25
CA LYS A 165 4.55 7.22 10.19
C LYS A 165 5.05 5.77 10.22
N ILE A 166 6.36 5.58 10.08
CA ILE A 166 7.01 4.31 10.41
C ILE A 166 7.38 4.37 11.90
N ARG A 167 7.12 3.29 12.61
CA ARG A 167 7.49 3.14 14.02
C ARG A 167 9.00 3.07 14.21
N GLU A 168 9.50 3.65 15.28
CA GLU A 168 10.95 3.64 15.58
C GLU A 168 11.46 2.23 15.88
N GLU A 169 10.58 1.38 16.42
CA GLU A 169 10.90 0.01 16.78
C GLU A 169 10.96 -0.92 15.56
N THR A 170 10.49 -0.47 14.38
CA THR A 170 10.57 -1.24 13.14
C THR A 170 12.04 -1.52 12.79
N PRO A 171 12.44 -2.77 12.51
CA PRO A 171 13.80 -3.08 12.08
C PRO A 171 14.26 -2.22 10.90
N ASP A 172 15.50 -1.74 10.92
CA ASP A 172 15.99 -0.76 9.94
C ASP A 172 15.87 -1.25 8.50
N PHE A 173 16.12 -2.53 8.24
CA PHE A 173 15.97 -3.08 6.89
C PHE A 173 14.52 -2.95 6.38
N LEU A 174 13.51 -3.07 7.26
CA LEU A 174 12.11 -2.87 6.91
C LEU A 174 11.79 -1.39 6.75
N LYS A 175 12.33 -0.51 7.60
CA LYS A 175 12.18 0.94 7.42
C LYS A 175 12.66 1.35 6.03
N GLU A 176 13.84 0.90 5.63
CA GLU A 176 14.43 1.22 4.33
C GLU A 176 13.66 0.58 3.17
N LEU A 177 13.21 -0.67 3.31
CA LEU A 177 12.38 -1.33 2.31
C LEU A 177 11.04 -0.62 2.09
N ILE A 178 10.33 -0.28 3.17
CA ILE A 178 9.05 0.47 3.12
C ILE A 178 9.29 1.82 2.42
N LYS A 179 10.34 2.54 2.81
CA LYS A 179 10.73 3.81 2.19
C LYS A 179 10.96 3.72 0.70
N LYS A 180 11.68 2.69 0.24
CA LYS A 180 11.91 2.43 -1.18
C LYS A 180 10.62 2.06 -1.91
N CYS A 181 9.75 1.24 -1.30
CA CYS A 181 8.49 0.81 -1.93
C CYS A 181 7.54 1.98 -2.19
N TRP A 182 7.44 2.94 -1.26
CA TRP A 182 6.53 4.07 -1.37
C TRP A 182 7.19 5.38 -1.87
N ASP A 183 8.32 5.28 -2.57
CA ASP A 183 9.01 6.44 -3.14
C ASP A 183 8.07 7.21 -4.08
N ALA A 184 8.21 8.54 -4.11
CA ALA A 184 7.42 9.42 -4.97
C ALA A 184 7.61 9.08 -6.45
N ASN A 185 8.86 8.82 -6.84
CA ASN A 185 9.22 8.44 -8.20
C ASN A 185 9.04 6.92 -8.34
N PRO A 186 8.16 6.44 -9.24
CA PRO A 186 7.99 5.01 -9.48
C PRO A 186 9.28 4.30 -9.93
N GLU A 187 10.22 4.99 -10.57
CA GLU A 187 11.49 4.41 -11.02
C GLU A 187 12.46 4.07 -9.88
N ASN A 188 12.31 4.73 -8.72
CA ASN A 188 13.13 4.45 -7.55
C ASN A 188 12.62 3.23 -6.76
N ARG A 189 11.42 2.74 -7.08
CA ARG A 189 10.79 1.63 -6.36
C ARG A 189 11.39 0.30 -6.82
N PRO A 190 11.68 -0.61 -5.90
CA PRO A 190 12.18 -1.93 -6.25
C PRO A 190 11.09 -2.73 -6.96
N THR A 191 11.50 -3.68 -7.79
CA THR A 191 10.61 -4.70 -8.33
C THR A 191 10.12 -5.63 -7.23
N SER A 192 8.98 -6.28 -7.43
CA SER A 192 8.47 -7.29 -6.49
C SER A 192 9.42 -8.47 -6.30
N GLU A 193 10.27 -8.78 -7.29
CA GLU A 193 11.33 -9.77 -7.19
C GLU A 193 12.44 -9.33 -6.24
N GLU A 194 12.94 -8.09 -6.36
CA GLU A 194 13.96 -7.53 -5.46
C GLU A 194 13.46 -7.44 -4.01
N ILE A 195 12.18 -7.12 -3.82
CA ILE A 195 11.54 -7.12 -2.50
C ILE A 195 11.57 -8.54 -1.91
N LEU A 196 11.12 -9.54 -2.67
CA LEU A 196 11.11 -10.93 -2.22
C LEU A 196 12.53 -11.46 -1.95
N TYR A 197 13.51 -11.07 -2.76
CA TYR A 197 14.92 -11.38 -2.54
C TYR A 197 15.43 -10.77 -1.23
N THR A 198 15.09 -9.50 -0.95
CA THR A 198 15.44 -8.82 0.30
C THR A 198 14.92 -9.58 1.51
N PHE A 199 13.64 -10.00 1.49
CA PHE A 199 13.08 -10.84 2.56
C PHE A 199 13.79 -12.19 2.68
N SER A 200 14.07 -12.84 1.55
CA SER A 200 14.74 -14.13 1.52
C SER A 200 16.16 -14.02 2.10
N TYR A 201 16.92 -13.00 1.72
CA TYR A 201 18.27 -12.74 2.22
C TYR A 201 18.31 -12.49 3.74
N HIS A 202 17.41 -11.64 4.26
CA HIS A 202 17.33 -11.39 5.70
C HIS A 202 16.79 -12.60 6.49
N SER A 203 16.06 -13.49 5.83
CA SER A 203 15.62 -14.77 6.39
C SER A 203 16.72 -15.84 6.41
N THR A 204 17.61 -15.88 5.40
CA THR A 204 18.63 -16.94 5.23
C THR A 204 19.97 -16.62 5.87
N LEU A 205 20.40 -15.35 5.90
CA LEU A 205 21.65 -14.95 6.57
C LEU A 205 21.66 -15.22 8.08
N ASN A 206 20.51 -15.53 8.66
CA ASN A 206 20.35 -15.68 10.11
C ASN A 206 20.02 -17.11 10.58
N THR A 207 20.10 -18.13 9.72
CA THR A 207 19.82 -19.52 10.13
C THR A 207 20.61 -20.57 9.34
N TYR A 208 21.73 -21.04 9.90
CA TYR A 208 21.96 -22.49 9.95
C TYR A 208 20.90 -23.07 10.88
N GLU A 209 19.71 -23.34 10.36
CA GLU A 209 18.72 -24.33 10.81
C GLU A 209 17.36 -24.05 10.14
N ASN A 210 16.89 -25.05 9.41
CA ASN A 210 15.68 -25.11 8.60
C ASN A 210 14.39 -24.54 9.26
N MET A 211 14.15 -23.23 9.14
CA MET A 211 12.85 -22.56 8.89
C MET A 211 13.09 -21.03 8.83
N PRO A 212 12.78 -20.31 7.72
CA PRO A 212 13.32 -18.96 7.46
C PRO A 212 12.92 -17.84 8.45
N LEU A 213 11.97 -18.03 9.37
CA LEU A 213 11.34 -16.92 10.10
C LEU A 213 11.56 -16.90 11.63
N ARG A 214 12.34 -17.83 12.19
CA ARG A 214 12.48 -18.06 13.65
C ARG A 214 13.07 -16.90 14.48
N ARG A 215 13.85 -15.98 13.90
CA ARG A 215 14.42 -14.82 14.64
C ARG A 215 13.79 -13.48 14.29
N LEU A 216 13.09 -13.35 13.17
CA LEU A 216 12.18 -12.22 13.03
C LEU A 216 11.18 -12.27 14.18
N SER A 217 10.59 -13.44 14.45
CA SER A 217 9.68 -13.67 15.58
C SER A 217 10.25 -13.41 16.98
N SER A 218 11.57 -13.19 17.16
CA SER A 218 12.18 -12.93 18.48
C SER A 218 12.33 -11.46 18.83
N TYR A 219 11.90 -10.52 17.97
CA TYR A 219 11.75 -9.12 18.38
C TYR A 219 10.60 -9.01 19.39
N ASP A 220 10.93 -8.66 20.63
CA ASP A 220 9.94 -8.54 21.71
C ASP A 220 9.19 -7.21 21.57
N PHE A 221 8.10 -7.25 20.80
CA PHE A 221 7.19 -6.11 20.56
C PHE A 221 6.04 -6.03 21.59
N ASN A 222 6.10 -6.80 22.67
CA ASN A 222 4.95 -7.00 23.56
C ASN A 222 4.58 -5.75 24.39
N GLU A 223 5.53 -4.87 24.75
CA GLU A 223 5.21 -3.60 25.44
C GLU A 223 4.42 -2.62 24.56
N THR A 224 4.58 -2.72 23.23
CA THR A 224 4.03 -1.80 22.25
C THR A 224 2.51 -1.94 22.06
N ILE A 225 1.95 -3.11 22.37
CA ILE A 225 0.54 -3.44 22.18
C ILE A 225 -0.38 -2.62 23.12
N LYS A 226 0.08 -2.27 24.32
CA LYS A 226 -0.73 -1.46 25.26
C LYS A 226 -1.00 -0.04 24.73
N ILE A 227 -0.02 0.56 24.05
CA ILE A 227 -0.12 1.89 23.44
C ILE A 227 -1.13 1.90 22.25
N GLN A 228 -1.38 0.74 21.63
CA GLN A 228 -2.26 0.62 20.45
C GLN A 228 -3.74 0.86 20.75
N SER A 229 -4.19 0.67 22.00
CA SER A 229 -5.61 0.83 22.34
C SER A 229 -6.11 2.26 22.15
N ASP A 230 -5.26 3.25 22.36
CA ASP A 230 -5.61 4.67 22.21
C ASP A 230 -5.58 5.12 20.73
N GLU A 231 -4.54 4.77 19.96
CA GLU A 231 -4.43 5.13 18.53
C GLU A 231 -5.40 4.38 17.60
N LEU A 232 -5.87 3.18 17.97
CA LEU A 232 -6.95 2.50 17.22
C LEU A 232 -8.33 3.13 17.46
N SER A 233 -8.51 3.88 18.55
CA SER A 233 -9.82 4.39 18.98
C SER A 233 -10.24 5.67 18.24
N GLU A 234 -9.29 6.48 17.78
CA GLU A 234 -9.55 7.75 17.08
C GLU A 234 -9.52 7.60 15.56
N ARG A 235 -10.52 6.90 15.00
CA ARG A 235 -10.74 6.95 13.55
C ARG A 235 -11.55 8.19 13.19
N HIS A 236 -11.01 9.00 12.29
CA HIS A 236 -11.75 10.11 11.73
C HIS A 236 -12.98 9.57 10.96
N PRO A 237 -14.19 10.12 11.16
CA PRO A 237 -15.42 9.63 10.52
C PRO A 237 -15.38 9.65 8.99
N GLN A 238 -14.53 10.51 8.42
CA GLN A 238 -14.32 10.64 6.98
C GLN A 238 -13.06 9.88 6.49
N SER A 239 -12.56 8.92 7.25
CA SER A 239 -11.55 7.95 6.80
C SER A 239 -12.23 6.75 6.16
N PHE A 240 -11.91 6.47 4.89
CA PHE A 240 -12.55 5.42 4.09
C PHE A 240 -11.52 4.41 3.57
N TYR A 241 -11.82 3.13 3.78
CA TYR A 241 -10.90 2.03 3.48
C TYR A 241 -11.52 0.95 2.58
N THR A 242 -12.55 1.33 1.85
CA THR A 242 -13.22 0.52 0.83
C THR A 242 -13.06 1.22 -0.51
N SER A 243 -12.90 0.44 -1.57
CA SER A 243 -12.70 0.98 -2.92
C SER A 243 -13.90 1.84 -3.33
N ARG A 244 -13.61 3.01 -3.88
CA ARG A 244 -14.62 3.97 -4.33
C ARG A 244 -14.11 4.80 -5.49
N PHE A 245 -15.04 5.42 -6.20
CA PHE A 245 -14.71 6.47 -7.14
C PHE A 245 -14.08 7.66 -6.39
N LEU A 246 -12.96 8.16 -6.90
CA LEU A 246 -12.28 9.34 -6.39
C LEU A 246 -12.39 10.45 -7.43
N ASP A 247 -13.23 11.45 -7.13
CA ASP A 247 -13.35 12.64 -7.97
C ASP A 247 -12.15 13.58 -7.74
N LEU A 248 -11.07 13.29 -8.47
CA LEU A 248 -9.79 14.00 -8.39
C LEU A 248 -9.43 14.70 -9.70
N GLN A 249 -10.43 15.00 -10.56
CA GLN A 249 -10.19 15.50 -11.92
C GLN A 249 -9.35 16.79 -11.97
N ASN A 250 -9.44 17.63 -10.93
CA ASN A 250 -8.68 18.88 -10.83
C ASN A 250 -7.39 18.74 -10.01
N LEU A 251 -7.07 17.55 -9.49
CA LEU A 251 -5.88 17.36 -8.64
C LEU A 251 -4.58 17.72 -9.38
N PRO A 252 -4.35 17.31 -10.65
CA PRO A 252 -3.13 17.68 -11.36
C PRO A 252 -2.97 19.21 -11.52
N GLU A 253 -4.07 19.91 -11.79
CA GLU A 253 -4.10 21.37 -11.87
C GLU A 253 -3.82 22.02 -10.51
N LEU A 254 -4.42 21.51 -9.43
CA LEU A 254 -4.21 22.00 -8.07
C LEU A 254 -2.76 21.76 -7.60
N VAL A 255 -2.17 20.62 -7.96
CA VAL A 255 -0.75 20.32 -7.73
C VAL A 255 0.11 21.37 -8.45
N ASN A 256 -0.12 21.60 -9.75
CA ASN A 256 0.61 22.58 -10.56
C ASN A 256 0.45 24.03 -10.06
N LEU A 257 -0.76 24.45 -9.70
CA LEU A 257 -1.05 25.78 -9.16
C LEU A 257 -0.32 26.03 -7.84
N TYR A 258 -0.27 25.02 -6.98
CA TYR A 258 0.45 25.12 -5.72
C TYR A 258 1.97 25.15 -5.93
N PHE A 259 2.51 24.37 -6.89
CA PHE A 259 3.91 24.49 -7.31
C PHE A 259 4.22 25.91 -7.81
N GLN A 260 3.37 26.50 -8.67
CA GLN A 260 3.53 27.88 -9.15
C GLN A 260 3.47 28.93 -8.02
N LYS A 261 2.55 28.77 -7.06
CA LYS A 261 2.44 29.68 -5.91
C LYS A 261 3.64 29.59 -4.96
N ASN A 262 4.19 28.40 -4.74
CA ASN A 262 5.38 28.25 -3.91
C ASN A 262 6.68 28.61 -4.62
N LEU A 263 6.80 28.34 -5.92
CA LEU A 263 7.92 28.83 -6.75
C LEU A 263 7.92 30.36 -6.85
N SER A 264 6.74 31.00 -6.99
CA SER A 264 6.65 32.47 -6.95
C SER A 264 6.92 33.05 -5.56
N GLY A 265 6.56 32.33 -4.50
CA GLY A 265 6.99 32.62 -3.12
C GLY A 265 8.51 32.54 -2.95
N LEU A 266 9.15 31.45 -3.39
CA LEU A 266 10.60 31.27 -3.36
C LEU A 266 11.35 32.27 -4.26
N MET A 267 10.86 32.54 -5.48
CA MET A 267 11.45 33.53 -6.37
C MET A 267 11.33 34.97 -5.82
N ARG A 268 10.26 35.30 -5.08
CA ARG A 268 10.19 36.56 -4.32
C ARG A 268 11.22 36.60 -3.19
N VAL A 269 11.46 35.49 -2.50
CA VAL A 269 12.49 35.44 -1.44
C VAL A 269 13.90 35.61 -2.03
N PHE A 270 14.21 34.99 -3.16
CA PHE A 270 15.50 35.16 -3.85
C PHE A 270 15.70 36.54 -4.47
N SER A 271 14.65 37.20 -4.97
CA SER A 271 14.75 38.57 -5.50
C SER A 271 14.90 39.61 -4.38
N ILE A 272 14.26 39.39 -3.22
CA ILE A 272 14.44 40.22 -2.03
C ILE A 272 15.87 40.07 -1.46
N GLN A 273 16.43 38.85 -1.43
CA GLN A 273 17.82 38.65 -0.97
C GLN A 273 18.87 39.23 -1.93
N ARG A 274 18.66 39.21 -3.25
CA ARG A 274 19.58 39.89 -4.21
C ARG A 274 19.55 41.41 -4.08
N ASN A 275 18.39 42.01 -3.82
CA ASN A 275 18.28 43.45 -3.62
C ASN A 275 18.87 43.92 -2.28
N LEU A 276 19.01 43.04 -1.29
CA LEU A 276 19.64 43.34 0.00
C LEU A 276 21.18 43.18 -0.01
N LEU A 277 21.74 42.44 -0.98
CA LEU A 277 23.19 42.19 -1.09
C LEU A 277 23.88 42.96 -2.23
N GLY A 278 23.12 43.61 -3.12
CA GLY A 278 23.64 44.41 -4.24
C GLY A 278 23.74 45.92 -3.98
N GLY A 279 23.61 46.34 -2.72
CA GLY A 279 23.66 47.75 -2.30
C GLY A 279 24.72 48.00 -1.25
N LEU A 280 25.98 47.70 -1.57
CA LEU A 280 27.19 48.22 -0.91
C LEU A 280 28.24 48.53 -1.97
#